data_AF-A0A1G2TZC9-F1
#
_entry.id   AF-A0A1G2TZC9-F1
#
_cell.length_a   1.000
_cell.length_b   1.000
_cell.length_c   1.000
_cell.angle_alpha   90.00
_cell.angle_beta   90.00
_cell.angle_gamma   90.00
#
_symmetry.space_group_name_H-M   'P 1'
#
loop_
_entity.id
_entity.type
_entity.pdbx_description
1 polymer ?
#
loop_
_entity_poly.entity_id
_entity_poly.type
_entity_poly.pdbx_seq_one_letter_code
_entity_poly.pdbx_strand_id
1 'polypeptide(L)'
;MFGNRFEKEFKMIEKALETEQGEKLFRKYITIYVEQVVDKYINDNKIENILREKLIEAGWTHFSLALKKYKERTDLMLQGKNDIFYFNSYFNWYIRQGILEYINLIKNKI
;
A
#
# COMPACT_ATOMS: atom_id res chain seq x y z
N MET A 1 15.55 -19.96 -6.93
CA MET A 1 16.09 -18.57 -6.93
C MET A 1 14.94 -17.61 -7.16
N PHE A 2 14.67 -16.71 -6.21
CA PHE A 2 13.73 -15.61 -6.44
C PHE A 2 14.32 -14.71 -7.54
N GLY A 3 13.58 -14.45 -8.63
CA GLY A 3 14.12 -13.68 -9.75
C GLY A 3 14.52 -12.26 -9.35
N ASN A 4 15.42 -11.63 -10.12
CA ASN A 4 15.99 -10.28 -9.91
C ASN A 4 14.98 -9.16 -9.55
N ARG A 5 13.69 -9.35 -9.87
CA ARG A 5 12.61 -8.42 -9.53
C ARG A 5 12.26 -8.42 -8.03
N PHE A 6 12.15 -9.59 -7.41
CA PHE A 6 11.79 -9.72 -5.99
C PHE A 6 12.90 -9.16 -5.09
N GLU A 7 14.17 -9.39 -5.43
CA GLU A 7 15.30 -8.84 -4.66
C GLU A 7 15.32 -7.31 -4.65
N LYS A 8 14.98 -6.67 -5.78
CA LYS A 8 14.89 -5.20 -5.84
C LYS A 8 13.74 -4.67 -5.00
N GLU A 9 12.56 -5.29 -5.09
CA GLU A 9 11.39 -4.93 -4.29
C GLU A 9 11.68 -5.07 -2.78
N PHE A 10 12.34 -6.17 -2.36
CA PHE A 10 12.69 -6.39 -0.95
C PHE A 10 13.67 -5.35 -0.43
N LYS A 11 14.76 -5.08 -1.18
CA LYS A 11 15.75 -4.05 -0.81
C LYS A 11 15.13 -2.65 -0.70
N MET A 12 14.17 -2.33 -1.56
CA MET A 12 13.48 -1.03 -1.48
C MET A 12 12.63 -0.92 -0.22
N ILE A 13 11.98 -2.00 0.20
CA ILE A 13 11.12 -2.03 1.39
C ILE A 13 11.96 -2.02 2.66
N GLU A 14 13.07 -2.75 2.70
CA GLU A 14 14.04 -2.67 3.80
C GLU A 14 14.52 -1.25 4.01
N LYS A 15 14.98 -0.59 2.95
CA LYS A 15 15.40 0.82 3.01
C LYS A 15 14.28 1.75 3.46
N ALA A 16 13.05 1.49 3.02
CA ALA A 16 11.87 2.27 3.41
C ALA A 16 11.51 2.13 4.90
N LEU A 17 11.85 1.00 5.51
CA LEU A 17 11.62 0.75 6.93
C LEU A 17 12.77 1.28 7.81
N GLU A 18 13.98 1.37 7.28
CA GLU A 18 15.19 1.78 8.03
C GLU A 18 15.40 3.29 8.09
N THR A 19 14.97 4.04 7.06
CA THR A 19 15.31 5.47 6.92
C THR A 19 14.15 6.31 6.41
N GLU A 20 14.04 7.55 6.88
CA GLU A 20 13.06 8.52 6.41
C GLU A 20 13.23 8.82 4.90
N GLN A 21 14.48 8.93 4.44
CA GLN A 21 14.77 9.13 3.01
C GLN A 21 14.32 7.92 2.18
N GLY A 22 14.54 6.70 2.68
CA GLY A 22 14.04 5.48 2.04
C GLY A 22 12.52 5.46 1.96
N GLU A 23 11.84 5.85 3.04
CA GLU A 23 10.38 5.96 3.07
C GLU A 23 9.88 6.94 1.99
N LYS A 24 10.49 8.14 1.93
CA LYS A 24 10.14 9.18 0.95
C LYS A 24 10.36 8.71 -0.49
N LEU A 25 11.47 8.03 -0.77
CA LEU A 25 11.76 7.48 -2.10
C LEU A 25 10.75 6.38 -2.47
N PHE A 26 10.40 5.53 -1.52
CA PHE A 26 9.43 4.46 -1.77
C PHE A 26 8.02 5.01 -1.99
N ARG A 27 7.60 6.00 -1.20
CA ARG A 27 6.34 6.72 -1.42
C ARG A 27 6.28 7.28 -2.82
N LYS A 28 7.33 7.99 -3.26
CA LYS A 28 7.43 8.53 -4.64
C LYS A 28 7.34 7.43 -5.70
N TYR A 29 7.98 6.29 -5.47
CA TYR A 29 7.96 5.15 -6.40
C TYR A 29 6.55 4.58 -6.57
N ILE A 30 5.75 4.47 -5.50
CA ILE A 30 4.42 3.88 -5.55
C ILE A 30 3.28 4.90 -5.69
N THR A 31 3.56 6.21 -5.74
CA THR A 31 2.51 7.25 -5.83
C THR A 31 1.52 6.98 -6.96
N ILE A 32 2.02 6.71 -8.16
CA ILE A 32 1.20 6.41 -9.33
C ILE A 32 0.30 5.20 -9.07
N TYR A 33 0.80 4.19 -8.36
CA TYR A 33 0.03 3.00 -8.02
C TYR A 33 -1.09 3.31 -7.02
N VAL A 34 -0.80 4.10 -5.97
CA VAL A 34 -1.83 4.53 -5.01
C VAL A 34 -2.94 5.30 -5.72
N GLU A 35 -2.59 6.22 -6.60
CA GLU A 35 -3.55 6.99 -7.40
C GLU A 35 -4.42 6.07 -8.26
N GLN A 36 -3.83 5.10 -8.96
CA GLN A 36 -4.58 4.12 -9.76
C GLN A 36 -5.54 3.28 -8.93
N VAL A 37 -5.14 2.86 -7.73
CA VAL A 37 -6.01 2.11 -6.82
C VAL A 37 -7.18 2.97 -6.34
N VAL A 38 -6.92 4.24 -6.00
CA VAL A 38 -7.96 5.20 -5.60
C VAL A 38 -8.94 5.45 -6.74
N ASP A 39 -8.45 5.72 -7.95
CA ASP A 39 -9.30 5.98 -9.12
C ASP A 39 -10.17 4.78 -9.45
N LYS A 40 -9.58 3.57 -9.39
CA LYS A 40 -10.34 2.32 -9.54
C LYS A 40 -11.41 2.19 -8.46
N TYR A 41 -11.07 2.47 -7.20
CA TYR A 41 -12.01 2.36 -6.08
C TYR A 41 -13.18 3.34 -6.22
N ILE A 42 -12.92 4.59 -6.63
CA ILE A 42 -13.95 5.60 -6.88
C ILE A 42 -14.92 5.10 -7.95
N ASN A 43 -14.40 4.61 -9.07
CA ASN A 43 -15.19 4.12 -10.20
C ASN A 43 -16.02 2.89 -9.81
N ASP A 44 -15.40 1.90 -9.16
CA ASP A 44 -16.06 0.64 -8.77
C ASP A 44 -17.20 0.88 -7.75
N ASN A 45 -17.07 1.88 -6.87
CA ASN A 45 -18.02 2.15 -5.79
C ASN A 45 -18.92 3.37 -6.05
N LYS A 46 -18.79 4.02 -7.21
CA LYS A 46 -19.52 5.25 -7.57
C LYS A 46 -19.46 6.31 -6.47
N ILE A 47 -18.25 6.58 -5.97
CA ILE A 47 -18.06 7.57 -4.91
C ILE A 47 -18.25 8.97 -5.50
N GLU A 48 -19.30 9.66 -5.04
CA GLU A 48 -19.60 11.03 -5.41
C GLU A 48 -19.40 11.96 -4.19
N ASN A 49 -19.15 13.25 -4.44
CA ASN A 49 -19.06 14.30 -3.41
C ASN A 49 -17.91 14.17 -2.37
N ILE A 50 -16.87 13.38 -2.66
CA ILE A 50 -15.63 13.34 -1.87
C ILE A 50 -14.47 13.76 -2.77
N LEU A 51 -13.64 14.70 -2.31
CA LEU A 51 -12.47 15.15 -3.05
C LEU A 51 -11.48 13.97 -3.26
N ARG A 52 -11.06 13.74 -4.50
CA ARG A 52 -10.09 12.70 -4.88
C ARG A 52 -8.83 12.76 -4.02
N GLU A 53 -8.31 13.96 -3.78
CA GLU A 53 -7.11 14.20 -2.98
C GLU A 53 -7.25 13.64 -1.55
N LYS A 54 -8.43 13.73 -0.95
CA LYS A 54 -8.71 13.17 0.38
C LYS A 54 -8.75 11.65 0.38
N LEU A 55 -9.21 11.04 -0.71
CA LEU A 55 -9.16 9.59 -0.88
C LEU A 55 -7.72 9.11 -1.11
N ILE A 56 -6.89 9.89 -1.80
CA ILE A 56 -5.45 9.62 -1.93
C ILE A 56 -4.77 9.71 -0.56
N GLU A 57 -4.97 10.80 0.19
CA GLU A 57 -4.47 10.94 1.56
C GLU A 57 -4.86 9.73 2.43
N ALA A 58 -6.14 9.33 2.38
CA ALA A 58 -6.65 8.17 3.11
C ALA A 58 -6.01 6.85 2.65
N GLY A 59 -5.71 6.70 1.35
CA GLY A 59 -4.99 5.55 0.82
C GLY A 59 -3.59 5.36 1.40
N TRP A 60 -2.99 6.41 1.96
CA TRP A 60 -1.70 6.34 2.64
C TRP A 60 -1.78 6.03 4.13
N THR A 61 -2.97 6.03 4.74
CA THR A 61 -3.16 5.88 6.21
C THR A 61 -2.40 4.68 6.78
N HIS A 62 -2.45 3.54 6.09
CA HIS A 62 -1.83 2.29 6.56
C HIS A 62 -0.49 1.97 5.90
N PHE A 63 0.14 2.93 5.23
CA PHE A 63 1.37 2.72 4.45
C PHE A 63 2.48 2.06 5.27
N SER A 64 2.80 2.59 6.46
CA SER A 64 3.87 2.06 7.30
C SER A 64 3.55 0.66 7.83
N LEU A 65 2.29 0.37 8.14
CA LEU A 65 1.84 -0.96 8.56
C LEU A 65 1.94 -1.97 7.41
N ALA A 66 1.56 -1.56 6.20
CA ALA A 66 1.64 -2.37 5.00
C ALA A 66 3.10 -2.77 4.70
N LEU A 67 4.06 -1.85 4.83
CA LEU A 67 5.48 -2.14 4.67
C LEU A 67 5.98 -3.18 5.69
N LYS A 68 5.69 -2.97 6.98
CA LYS A 68 6.10 -3.90 8.06
C LYS A 68 5.58 -5.30 7.81
N LYS A 69 4.29 -5.43 7.51
CA LYS A 69 3.67 -6.73 7.30
C LYS A 69 4.11 -7.42 6.02
N TYR A 70 4.41 -6.65 4.97
CA TYR A 70 5.02 -7.22 3.77
C TYR A 70 6.41 -7.77 4.09
N LYS A 71 7.25 -7.04 4.83
CA LYS A 71 8.58 -7.51 5.26
C LYS A 71 8.50 -8.81 6.08
N GLU A 72 7.59 -8.88 7.06
CA GLU A 72 7.34 -10.10 7.83
C GLU A 72 7.02 -11.28 6.89
N ARG A 73 6.19 -11.05 5.87
CA ARG A 73 5.80 -12.10 4.93
C ARG A 73 6.95 -12.50 4.00
N THR A 74 7.75 -11.56 3.53
CA THR A 74 8.93 -11.86 2.70
C THR A 74 9.98 -12.63 3.49
N ASP A 75 10.14 -12.36 4.78
CA ASP A 75 11.06 -13.11 5.64
C ASP A 75 10.62 -14.56 5.79
N LEU A 76 9.31 -14.80 5.94
CA LEU A 76 8.75 -16.15 5.93
C LEU A 76 8.91 -16.85 4.58
N MET A 77 8.78 -16.12 3.46
CA MET A 77 9.02 -16.66 2.11
C MET A 77 10.49 -17.07 1.93
N LEU A 78 11.44 -16.25 2.39
CA LEU A 78 12.87 -16.56 2.33
C LEU A 78 13.24 -17.76 3.19
N GLN A 79 12.52 -17.98 4.30
CA GLN A 79 12.66 -19.17 5.16
C GLN A 79 11.96 -20.42 4.58
N GLY A 80 11.29 -20.32 3.42
CA GLY A 80 10.52 -21.42 2.83
C GLY A 80 9.24 -21.76 3.60
N LYS A 81 8.76 -20.86 4.46
CA LYS A 81 7.61 -21.06 5.36
C LYS A 81 6.30 -20.47 4.84
N ASN A 82 6.30 -19.84 3.66
CA ASN A 82 5.13 -19.22 3.05
C ASN A 82 5.21 -19.23 1.53
N ASP A 83 4.05 -19.26 0.88
CA ASP A 83 3.91 -19.12 -0.57
C ASP A 83 4.32 -17.74 -1.09
N ILE A 84 4.71 -17.69 -2.36
CA ILE A 84 5.05 -16.45 -3.06
C ILE A 84 3.85 -15.51 -3.06
N PHE A 85 4.05 -14.30 -2.54
CA PHE A 85 3.02 -13.27 -2.48
C PHE A 85 3.49 -11.98 -3.14
N TYR A 86 2.64 -11.39 -3.97
CA TYR A 86 2.99 -10.19 -4.73
C TYR A 86 2.75 -8.92 -3.91
N PHE A 87 3.72 -8.02 -3.92
CA PHE A 87 3.65 -6.71 -3.27
C PHE A 87 2.35 -5.97 -3.60
N ASN A 88 2.00 -5.88 -4.88
CA ASN A 88 0.81 -5.14 -5.33
C ASN A 88 -0.47 -5.64 -4.66
N SER A 89 -0.65 -6.96 -4.52
CA SER A 89 -1.84 -7.53 -3.88
C SER A 89 -1.92 -7.14 -2.40
N TYR A 90 -0.78 -7.17 -1.72
CA TYR A 90 -0.68 -6.78 -0.31
C TYR A 90 -1.01 -5.31 -0.15
N PHE A 91 -0.34 -4.47 -0.92
CA PHE A 91 -0.41 -3.03 -0.81
C PHE A 91 -1.78 -2.46 -1.22
N ASN A 92 -2.42 -3.05 -2.24
CA ASN A 92 -3.76 -2.70 -2.67
C ASN A 92 -4.78 -2.82 -1.53
N TRP A 93 -4.69 -3.91 -0.75
CA TRP A 93 -5.63 -4.14 0.34
C TRP A 93 -5.56 -3.00 1.37
N TYR A 94 -4.37 -2.59 1.78
CA TYR A 94 -4.19 -1.50 2.76
C TYR A 94 -4.63 -0.14 2.24
N ILE A 95 -4.37 0.17 0.96
CA ILE A 95 -4.87 1.40 0.33
C ILE A 95 -6.40 1.42 0.41
N ARG A 96 -7.05 0.31 0.03
CA ARG A 96 -8.51 0.20 0.05
C ARG A 96 -9.09 0.28 1.45
N GLN A 97 -8.43 -0.30 2.46
CA GLN A 97 -8.87 -0.17 3.85
C GLN A 97 -8.84 1.28 4.33
N GLY A 98 -7.75 2.02 4.04
CA GLY A 98 -7.66 3.43 4.42
C GLY A 98 -8.76 4.28 3.78
N ILE A 99 -9.05 4.05 2.49
CA ILE A 99 -10.16 4.70 1.78
C ILE A 99 -11.52 4.37 2.44
N LEU A 100 -11.77 3.09 2.71
CA LEU A 100 -13.04 2.62 3.30
C LEU A 100 -13.27 3.23 4.69
N GLU A 101 -12.25 3.23 5.54
CA GLU A 101 -12.30 3.84 6.88
C GLU A 101 -12.62 5.33 6.79
N TYR A 102 -11.97 6.06 5.89
CA TYR A 102 -12.23 7.48 5.70
C TYR A 102 -13.68 7.76 5.26
N ILE A 103 -14.20 6.99 4.31
CA ILE A 103 -15.59 7.11 3.87
C ILE A 103 -16.56 6.83 5.03
N ASN A 104 -16.30 5.79 5.81
CA ASN A 104 -17.14 5.45 6.96
C ASN A 104 -17.09 6.54 8.04
N LEU A 105 -15.93 7.16 8.28
CA LEU A 105 -15.79 8.28 9.19
C LEU A 105 -16.59 9.51 8.75
N ILE A 106 -16.69 9.78 7.45
CA ILE A 106 -17.55 10.86 6.92
C ILE A 106 -19.02 10.51 7.14
N LYS A 107 -19.43 9.29 6.75
CA LYS A 107 -20.82 8.85 6.87
C LYS A 107 -21.35 8.86 8.31
N ASN A 108 -20.50 8.52 9.28
CA ASN A 108 -20.88 8.50 10.70
C ASN A 108 -20.89 9.90 11.36
N LYS A 109 -20.46 10.94 10.66
CA LYS A 109 -20.50 12.34 11.14
C LYS A 109 -21.68 13.14 10.57
N ILE A 110 -22.44 12.56 9.65
CA ILE A 110 -23.67 13.10 9.03
C ILE A 110 -24.86 12.40 9.69
#